data_AF-A0AAD6TS26-F1
#
_entry.id   AF-A0AAD6TS26-F1
#
_cell.length_a   1.000
_cell.length_b   1.000
_cell.length_c   1.000
_cell.angle_alpha   90.00
_cell.angle_beta   90.00
_cell.angle_gamma   90.00
#
_symmetry.space_group_name_H-M   'P 1'
#
loop_
_entity.id
_entity.type
_entity.pdbx_description
1 polymer ?
#
loop_
_entity_poly.entity_id
_entity_poly.type
_entity_poly.pdbx_seq_one_letter_code
_entity_poly.pdbx_strand_id
1 'polypeptide(L)'
;SNGLAKSCRYASRFHRQQEIATYIKHFDSFETYANLAKFLCANYQQALTILRTEPALLGWMEREGVESFEEFKEWLQEEKDYLLGLKNAPKEKVESLEMEYVQKLINLSTSECVPSKCL
;
A
#
# COMPACT_ATOMS: atom_id res chain seq x y z
N SER A 1 -3.35 18.84 11.71
CA SER A 1 -3.98 19.82 12.61
C SER A 1 -3.86 21.21 12.00
N ASN A 2 -4.95 21.78 11.48
CA ASN A 2 -4.96 23.13 10.86
C ASN A 2 -5.92 24.10 11.56
N GLY A 3 -6.65 23.65 12.59
CA GLY A 3 -7.62 24.47 13.33
C GLY A 3 -6.95 25.54 14.19
N LEU A 4 -5.97 25.14 15.01
CA LEU A 4 -5.20 26.02 15.90
C LEU A 4 -4.34 27.04 15.12
N ALA A 5 -3.89 26.67 13.92
CA ALA A 5 -3.05 27.53 13.09
C ALA A 5 -3.74 28.84 12.70
N LYS A 6 -5.08 28.82 12.56
CA LYS A 6 -5.85 30.02 12.21
C LYS A 6 -6.01 30.97 13.41
N SER A 7 -6.29 30.47 14.61
CA SER A 7 -6.45 31.30 15.82
C SER A 7 -5.13 31.95 16.25
N CYS A 8 -4.04 31.19 16.18
CA CYS A 8 -2.71 31.65 16.57
C CYS A 8 -2.07 32.66 15.60
N ARG A 9 -2.60 32.85 14.38
CA ARG A 9 -1.97 33.67 13.33
C ARG A 9 -1.98 35.17 13.63
N TYR A 10 -3.03 35.65 14.28
CA TYR A 10 -3.21 37.08 14.64
C TYR A 10 -3.21 37.31 16.15
N ALA A 11 -3.02 36.25 16.94
CA ALA A 11 -2.93 36.34 18.39
C ALA A 11 -1.62 36.99 18.84
N SER A 12 -1.68 37.78 19.91
CA SER A 12 -0.47 38.26 20.59
C SER A 12 0.40 37.08 21.06
N ARG A 13 1.70 37.31 21.30
CA ARG A 13 2.64 36.26 21.76
C ARG A 13 2.12 35.47 22.96
N PHE A 14 1.56 36.16 23.96
CA PHE A 14 1.00 35.53 25.16
C PHE A 14 -0.17 34.60 24.83
N HIS A 15 -1.19 35.13 24.14
CA HIS A 15 -2.39 34.36 23.77
C HIS A 15 -2.05 33.17 22.86
N ARG A 16 -1.11 33.32 21.92
CA ARG A 16 -0.62 32.20 21.11
C ARG A 16 -0.02 31.08 21.96
N GLN A 17 0.83 31.42 22.93
CA GLN A 17 1.43 30.44 23.83
C GLN A 17 0.37 29.74 24.70
N GLN A 18 -0.61 30.50 25.20
CA GLN A 18 -1.73 29.98 25.98
C GLN A 18 -2.62 29.04 25.14
N GLU A 19 -2.98 29.42 23.92
CA GLU A 19 -3.76 28.59 22.99
C GLU A 19 -3.04 27.28 22.65
N ILE A 20 -1.73 27.32 22.40
CA ILE A 20 -0.95 26.11 22.13
C ILE A 20 -0.91 25.20 23.37
N ALA A 21 -0.64 25.76 24.55
CA ALA A 21 -0.57 24.97 25.79
C ALA A 21 -1.92 24.33 26.13
N THR A 22 -3.02 25.07 25.97
CA THR A 22 -4.38 24.56 26.20
C THR A 22 -4.74 23.49 25.17
N TYR A 23 -4.44 23.71 23.89
CA TYR A 23 -4.66 22.71 22.85
C TYR A 23 -3.92 21.40 23.14
N ILE A 24 -2.64 21.46 23.49
CA ILE A 24 -1.84 20.27 23.84
C ILE A 24 -2.45 19.56 25.06
N LYS A 25 -2.81 20.31 26.11
CA LYS A 25 -3.43 19.72 27.31
C LYS A 25 -4.76 19.04 27.01
N HIS A 26 -5.61 19.65 26.18
CA HIS A 26 -6.87 19.06 25.75
C HIS A 26 -6.63 17.81 24.89
N PHE A 27 -5.75 17.91 23.91
CA PHE A 27 -5.43 16.77 23.04
C PHE A 27 -4.88 15.60 23.85
N ASP A 28 -3.96 15.85 24.79
CA ASP A 28 -3.42 14.84 25.69
C ASP A 28 -4.50 14.18 26.56
N SER A 29 -5.32 14.99 27.24
CA SER A 29 -6.35 14.49 28.16
C SER A 29 -7.50 13.75 27.48
N PHE A 30 -7.89 14.13 26.26
CA PHE A 30 -9.10 13.60 25.62
C PHE A 30 -8.82 12.65 24.45
N GLU A 31 -7.71 12.79 23.73
CA GLU A 31 -7.47 12.07 22.49
C GLU A 31 -6.24 11.17 22.56
N THR A 32 -5.09 11.67 23.03
CA THR A 32 -3.82 10.94 22.91
C THR A 32 -3.82 9.63 23.70
N TYR A 33 -4.19 9.65 24.98
CA TYR A 33 -4.20 8.43 25.80
C TYR A 33 -5.20 7.39 25.31
N ALA A 34 -6.41 7.81 24.95
CA ALA A 34 -7.44 6.89 24.44
C ALA A 34 -7.01 6.26 23.11
N ASN A 35 -6.44 7.05 22.20
CA ASN A 35 -5.95 6.56 20.92
C ASN A 35 -4.75 5.61 21.09
N LEU A 36 -3.81 5.94 21.98
CA LEU A 36 -2.67 5.07 22.29
C LEU A 36 -3.11 3.74 22.90
N ALA A 37 -4.00 3.78 23.89
CA ALA A 37 -4.54 2.56 24.50
C ALA A 37 -5.26 1.70 23.45
N LYS A 38 -6.10 2.30 22.61
CA LYS A 38 -6.77 1.59 21.51
C LYS A 38 -5.78 0.99 20.53
N PHE A 39 -4.75 1.73 20.15
CA PHE A 39 -3.69 1.24 19.25
C PHE A 39 -2.95 0.04 19.85
N LEU A 40 -2.56 0.12 21.12
CA LEU A 40 -1.88 -0.99 21.81
C LEU A 40 -2.78 -2.22 21.92
N CYS A 41 -4.02 -2.06 22.33
CA CYS A 41 -4.97 -3.17 22.43
C CYS A 41 -5.25 -3.81 21.08
N ALA A 42 -5.44 -3.00 20.03
CA ALA A 42 -5.69 -3.50 18.68
C ALA A 42 -4.47 -4.28 18.14
N ASN A 43 -3.27 -3.74 18.29
CA ASN A 43 -2.04 -4.42 17.86
C ASN A 43 -1.82 -5.73 18.62
N TYR A 44 -2.12 -5.76 19.92
CA TYR A 44 -2.02 -6.98 20.71
C TYR A 44 -3.00 -8.06 20.23
N GLN A 45 -4.25 -7.70 19.99
CA GLN A 45 -5.26 -8.61 19.44
C GLN A 45 -4.87 -9.11 18.04
N GLN A 46 -4.32 -8.23 17.20
CA GLN A 46 -3.82 -8.59 15.88
C GLN A 46 -2.66 -9.57 15.98
N ALA A 47 -1.69 -9.34 16.87
CA ALA A 47 -0.56 -10.24 17.09
C ALA A 47 -1.03 -11.63 17.54
N LEU A 48 -2.00 -11.71 18.46
CA LEU A 48 -2.60 -12.97 18.86
C LEU A 48 -3.31 -13.68 17.70
N THR A 49 -3.98 -12.91 16.83
CA THR A 49 -4.64 -13.47 15.64
C THR A 49 -3.62 -14.04 14.66
N ILE A 50 -2.50 -13.34 14.44
CA ILE A 50 -1.39 -13.82 13.60
C ILE A 50 -0.79 -15.11 14.18
N LEU A 51 -0.52 -15.14 15.49
CA LEU A 51 0.02 -16.34 16.15
C LEU A 51 -0.92 -17.55 16.01
N ARG A 52 -2.23 -17.33 16.04
CA ARG A 52 -3.21 -18.40 15.81
C ARG A 52 -3.14 -19.02 14.40
N THR A 53 -2.56 -18.33 13.43
CA THR A 53 -2.40 -18.85 12.06
C THR A 53 -1.16 -19.71 11.87
N GLU A 54 -0.22 -19.69 12.82
CA GLU A 54 1.05 -20.42 12.73
C GLU A 54 0.88 -21.95 12.50
N PRO A 55 -0.03 -22.66 13.20
CA PRO A 55 -0.19 -24.10 12.96
C PRO A 55 -0.69 -24.41 11.55
N ALA A 56 -1.54 -23.54 10.99
CA ALA A 56 -1.99 -23.69 9.62
C ALA A 56 -0.81 -23.50 8.65
N LEU A 57 0.01 -22.47 8.85
CA LEU A 57 1.21 -22.21 8.06
C LEU A 57 2.15 -23.42 8.05
N LEU A 58 2.45 -24.00 9.22
CA LEU A 58 3.29 -25.19 9.33
C LEU A 58 2.72 -26.38 8.53
N GLY A 59 1.41 -26.61 8.60
CA GLY A 59 0.75 -27.66 7.82
C GLY A 59 0.69 -27.38 6.30
N TRP A 60 0.83 -26.12 5.88
CA TRP A 60 1.04 -25.78 4.46
C TRP A 60 2.48 -26.02 4.03
N MET A 61 3.46 -25.62 4.86
CA MET A 61 4.87 -25.84 4.59
C MET A 61 5.18 -27.33 4.40
N GLU A 62 4.66 -28.20 5.26
CA GLU A 62 4.86 -29.64 5.14
C GLU A 62 4.25 -30.22 3.84
N ARG A 63 3.06 -29.73 3.45
CA ARG A 63 2.38 -30.19 2.22
C ARG A 63 3.08 -29.74 0.94
N GLU A 64 3.61 -28.53 0.93
CA GLU A 64 4.28 -27.94 -0.23
C GLU A 64 5.79 -28.23 -0.25
N GLY A 65 6.32 -28.91 0.77
CA GLY A 65 7.73 -29.30 0.85
C GLY A 65 8.68 -28.16 1.18
N VAL A 66 8.22 -27.14 1.91
CA VAL A 66 9.04 -26.01 2.38
C VAL A 66 9.72 -26.41 3.69
N GLU A 67 11.04 -26.54 3.68
CA GLU A 67 11.80 -27.10 4.79
C GLU A 67 12.22 -26.02 5.80
N SER A 68 12.43 -24.78 5.35
CA SER A 68 12.97 -23.70 6.17
C SER A 68 12.21 -22.39 6.03
N PHE A 69 12.10 -21.66 7.15
CA PHE A 69 11.59 -20.28 7.15
C PHE A 69 12.51 -19.30 6.41
N GLU A 70 13.76 -19.68 6.13
CA GLU A 70 14.67 -18.86 5.31
C GLU A 70 14.19 -18.74 3.86
N GLU A 71 13.50 -19.76 3.33
CA GLU A 71 12.91 -19.73 1.98
C GLU A 71 11.92 -18.57 1.83
N PHE A 72 11.12 -18.29 2.87
CA PHE A 72 10.23 -17.13 2.85
C PHE A 72 10.97 -15.79 2.80
N LYS A 73 12.16 -15.69 3.42
CA LYS A 73 12.95 -14.45 3.37
C LYS A 73 13.53 -14.24 1.98
N GLU A 74 13.96 -15.32 1.34
CA GLU A 74 14.42 -15.29 -0.05
C GLU A 74 13.28 -14.85 -0.96
N TRP A 75 12.10 -15.47 -0.88
CA TRP A 75 10.94 -15.07 -1.67
C TRP A 75 10.52 -13.62 -1.43
N LEU A 76 10.57 -13.14 -0.18
CA LEU A 76 10.25 -11.75 0.14
C LEU A 76 11.26 -10.78 -0.50
N GLN A 77 12.53 -11.15 -0.55
CA GLN A 77 13.57 -10.35 -1.18
C GLN A 77 13.44 -10.37 -2.71
N GLU A 78 13.18 -11.55 -3.30
CA GLU A 78 12.89 -11.70 -4.73
C GLU A 78 11.66 -10.89 -5.16
N GLU A 79 10.57 -10.97 -4.39
CA GLU A 79 9.35 -10.20 -4.63
C GLU A 79 9.62 -8.69 -4.56
N LYS A 80 10.35 -8.25 -3.53
CA LYS A 80 10.74 -6.84 -3.40
C LYS A 80 11.57 -6.38 -4.60
N ASP A 81 12.55 -7.17 -5.03
CA ASP A 81 13.41 -6.83 -6.17
C ASP A 81 12.62 -6.82 -7.48
N TYR A 82 11.68 -7.76 -7.65
CA TYR A 82 10.72 -7.77 -8.75
C TYR A 82 9.86 -6.50 -8.77
N LEU A 83 9.25 -6.13 -7.64
CA LEU A 83 8.41 -4.93 -7.54
C LEU A 83 9.20 -3.63 -7.78
N LEU A 84 10.44 -3.56 -7.30
CA LEU A 84 11.34 -2.45 -7.60
C LEU A 84 11.71 -2.41 -9.09
N GLY A 85 11.94 -3.57 -9.70
CA GLY A 85 12.15 -3.71 -11.13
C GLY A 85 10.95 -3.23 -11.95
N LEU A 86 9.72 -3.50 -11.51
CA LEU A 86 8.50 -3.00 -12.14
C LEU A 86 8.36 -1.49 -12.02
N LYS A 87 8.68 -0.93 -10.86
CA LYS A 87 8.64 0.53 -10.64
C LYS A 87 9.62 1.26 -11.56
N ASN A 88 10.77 0.65 -11.83
CA ASN A 88 11.81 1.17 -12.70
C ASN A 88 11.70 0.65 -14.15
N ALA A 89 10.65 -0.10 -14.48
CA ALA A 89 10.44 -0.59 -15.83
C ALA A 89 10.30 0.61 -16.78
N PRO A 90 11.01 0.63 -17.92
CA PRO A 90 10.87 1.68 -18.91
C PRO A 90 9.38 1.82 -19.28
N LYS A 91 8.87 3.06 -19.34
CA LYS A 91 7.53 3.34 -19.88
C LYS A 91 7.35 2.73 -21.28
N GLU A 92 8.46 2.55 -21.99
CA GLU A 92 8.57 1.84 -23.27
C GLU A 92 8.00 0.42 -23.23
N LYS A 93 8.04 -0.31 -22.11
CA LYS A 93 7.44 -1.66 -22.02
C LYS A 93 5.91 -1.63 -21.94
N VAL A 94 5.34 -0.61 -21.28
CA VAL A 94 3.89 -0.39 -21.23
C VAL A 94 3.41 0.12 -22.58
N GLU A 95 4.13 1.10 -23.16
CA GLU A 95 3.87 1.60 -24.51
C GLU A 95 4.05 0.49 -25.56
N SER A 96 5.01 -0.43 -25.42
CA SER A 96 5.19 -1.54 -26.37
C SER A 96 4.04 -2.55 -26.36
N LEU A 97 3.45 -2.83 -25.19
CA LEU A 97 2.31 -3.74 -25.07
C LEU A 97 1.03 -3.11 -25.64
N GLU A 98 0.80 -1.82 -25.37
CA GLU A 98 -0.32 -1.07 -25.93
C GLU A 98 -0.18 -0.94 -27.46
N MET A 99 1.04 -0.65 -27.94
CA MET A 99 1.33 -0.58 -29.38
C MET A 99 1.18 -1.95 -30.05
N GLU A 100 1.64 -3.05 -29.44
CA GLU A 100 1.47 -4.40 -29.98
C GLU A 100 -0.01 -4.79 -30.09
N TYR A 101 -0.82 -4.44 -29.07
CA TYR A 101 -2.26 -4.66 -29.09
C TYR A 101 -2.94 -3.87 -30.22
N VAL A 102 -2.62 -2.58 -30.37
CA VAL A 102 -3.13 -1.76 -31.47
C VAL A 102 -2.71 -2.32 -32.84
N GLN A 103 -1.47 -2.81 -32.97
CA GLN A 103 -0.99 -3.42 -34.21
C GLN A 103 -1.75 -4.71 -34.55
N LYS A 104 -2.08 -5.54 -33.56
CA LYS A 104 -2.92 -6.74 -33.76
C LYS A 104 -4.33 -6.37 -34.21
N LEU A 105 -4.93 -5.31 -33.67
CA LEU A 105 -6.25 -4.81 -34.12
C LEU A 105 -6.21 -4.25 -35.55
N ILE A 106 -5.15 -3.56 -35.94
CA ILE A 106 -4.95 -3.10 -37.32
C ILE A 106 -4.80 -4.30 -38.27
N ASN A 107 -4.02 -5.30 -37.89
CA ASN A 107 -3.84 -6.53 -38.69
C ASN A 107 -5.15 -7.33 -38.81
N LEU A 108 -5.95 -7.40 -37.74
CA LEU A 108 -7.28 -8.02 -37.77
C LEU A 108 -8.20 -7.28 -38.74
N SER A 109 -8.35 -5.95 -38.59
CA SER A 109 -9.24 -5.16 -39.43
C SER A 109 -8.83 -5.16 -40.91
N THR A 110 -7.53 -5.17 -41.20
CA THR A 110 -7.01 -5.30 -42.58
C THR A 110 -7.23 -6.71 -43.16
N SER A 111 -7.14 -7.76 -42.34
CA SER A 111 -7.46 -9.13 -42.77
C SER A 111 -8.96 -9.38 -42.96
N GLU A 112 -9.81 -8.68 -42.21
CA GLU A 112 -11.27 -8.67 -42.38
C GLU A 112 -11.69 -7.80 -43.58
N CYS A 113 -10.86 -6.83 -43.96
CA CYS A 113 -11.02 -5.98 -45.15
C CYS A 113 -10.40 -6.62 -46.42
N VAL A 114 -10.49 -7.95 -46.55
CA VAL A 114 -10.37 -8.62 -47.86
C VAL A 114 -11.73 -8.48 -48.55
N PRO A 115 -11.80 -8.03 -49.82
CA PRO A 115 -13.04 -7.59 -50.46
C PRO A 115 -14.01 -8.76 -50.66
N SER A 116 -14.94 -8.90 -49.72
CA SER A 116 -16.20 -9.59 -49.96
C SER A 116 -17.05 -8.70 -50.87
N LYS A 117 -16.87 -8.90 -52.19
CA LYS A 117 -17.68 -8.46 -53.35
C LYS A 117 -16.90 -7.63 -54.37
N CYS A 118 -16.06 -8.31 -55.15
CA CYS A 118 -15.95 -8.06 -56.58
C CYS A 118 -16.41 -9.32 -57.33
N LEU A 119 -17.73 -9.52 -57.40
CA LEU A 119 -18.47 -10.23 -58.46
C LEU A 119 -19.91 -9.71 -58.42
#